data_AF-U6DWV0-F1
#
_entry.id   AF-U6DWV0-F1
#
_cell.length_a   1.000
_cell.length_b   1.000
_cell.length_c   1.000
_cell.angle_alpha   90.00
_cell.angle_beta   90.00
_cell.angle_gamma   90.00
#
_symmetry.space_group_name_H-M   'P 1'
#
loop_
_entity.id
_entity.type
_entity.pdbx_description
1 polymer ?
#
loop_
_entity_poly.entity_id
_entity_poly.type
_entity_poly.pdbx_seq_one_letter_code
_entity_poly.pdbx_strand_id
1 'polypeptide(L)'
;LRRKRSAAGARALSRRISNPYLEHTPSQIYGENSSCAGRALRNIIIVQAADLIKDRVNLKGFYRRSCVGSELVDWLLEHCPFVQCRSMAIGVWQLLLDMGIMLSVDQNLYFQDTYVFYQFSSDECSYLYCEFEREEEWQNGVKLLLQLVPLLPARAGICELSHQKIEDSEESSDEILVRLTSAVQRELAAVIALKARKSAIEQEEENGDKHVIRTEAGGVPDSQAGVMCK
;
A
#
# COMPACT_ATOMS: atom_id res chain seq x y z
N LEU A 1 -2.24 29.10 -60.01
CA LEU A 1 -0.94 29.16 -59.30
C LEU A 1 -1.05 30.09 -58.09
N ARG A 2 -1.26 29.54 -56.88
CA ARG A 2 -1.21 30.31 -55.63
C ARG A 2 -0.46 29.45 -54.61
N ARG A 3 0.78 29.85 -54.29
CA ARG A 3 1.72 29.13 -53.42
C ARG A 3 1.28 29.25 -51.95
N LYS A 4 1.15 28.10 -51.27
CA LYS A 4 1.06 27.98 -49.81
C LYS A 4 2.40 28.40 -49.18
N ARG A 5 2.37 29.24 -48.15
CA ARG A 5 3.48 29.39 -47.19
C ARG A 5 3.10 28.61 -45.93
N SER A 6 3.92 27.62 -45.59
CA SER A 6 3.84 26.81 -44.38
C SER A 6 4.53 27.56 -43.25
N ALA A 7 3.84 27.77 -42.12
CA ALA A 7 4.45 28.27 -40.90
C ALA A 7 4.86 27.07 -40.04
N ALA A 8 6.17 26.87 -39.89
CA ALA A 8 6.74 25.92 -38.96
C ALA A 8 6.59 26.46 -37.53
N GLY A 9 5.59 25.97 -36.80
CA GLY A 9 5.48 26.15 -35.36
C GLY A 9 6.18 25.01 -34.64
N ALA A 10 7.39 25.25 -34.18
CA ALA A 10 8.12 24.36 -33.29
C ALA A 10 7.29 24.13 -32.01
N ARG A 11 6.81 22.91 -31.79
CA ARG A 11 6.22 22.51 -30.50
C ARG A 11 7.38 22.30 -29.53
N ALA A 12 7.59 23.28 -28.65
CA ALA A 12 8.40 23.09 -27.46
C ALA A 12 7.74 22.02 -26.58
N LEU A 13 8.37 20.84 -26.51
CA LEU A 13 8.06 19.82 -25.51
C LEU A 13 8.39 20.42 -24.14
N SER A 14 7.37 20.95 -23.46
CA SER A 14 7.46 21.22 -22.03
C SER A 14 7.60 19.88 -21.32
N ARG A 15 8.84 19.44 -21.10
CA ARG A 15 9.15 18.43 -20.09
C ARG A 15 8.72 19.03 -18.76
N ARG A 16 7.52 18.67 -18.29
CA ARG A 16 7.18 18.85 -16.87
C ARG A 16 8.23 18.05 -16.10
N ILE A 17 9.09 18.77 -15.39
CA ILE A 17 9.93 18.17 -14.36
C ILE A 17 8.95 17.76 -13.26
N SER A 18 8.65 16.47 -13.18
CA SER A 18 7.85 15.93 -12.09
C SER A 18 8.62 16.17 -10.79
N ASN A 19 7.98 16.84 -9.84
CA ASN A 19 8.53 17.08 -8.52
C ASN A 19 8.62 15.74 -7.77
N PRO A 20 9.81 15.23 -7.42
CA PRO A 20 9.97 13.92 -6.78
C PRO A 20 9.47 13.88 -5.32
N TYR A 21 9.01 15.00 -4.76
CA TYR A 21 8.58 15.11 -3.36
C TYR A 21 7.06 15.11 -3.16
N LEU A 22 6.23 15.05 -4.20
CA LEU A 22 4.76 15.19 -4.07
C LEU A 22 3.89 14.20 -4.86
N GLU A 23 4.46 13.18 -5.50
CA GLU A 23 3.69 12.20 -6.27
C GLU A 23 3.89 10.80 -5.69
N HIS A 24 3.48 10.59 -4.44
CA HIS A 24 3.15 9.25 -3.99
C HIS A 24 1.67 9.03 -4.32
N THR A 25 1.41 8.45 -5.50
CA THR A 25 0.08 7.90 -5.75
C THR A 25 -0.20 6.83 -4.68
N PRO A 26 -1.45 6.61 -4.26
CA PRO A 26 -1.80 5.56 -3.29
C PRO A 26 -1.23 4.17 -3.66
N SER A 27 -1.01 3.95 -4.96
CA SER A 27 -0.37 2.77 -5.55
C SER A 27 1.11 2.60 -5.19
N GLN A 28 1.77 3.60 -4.59
CA GLN A 28 3.19 3.54 -4.24
C GLN A 28 3.42 3.01 -2.81
N ILE A 29 2.40 3.03 -1.95
CA ILE A 29 2.45 2.48 -0.60
C ILE A 29 2.12 0.98 -0.62
N TYR A 30 1.12 0.60 -1.40
CA TYR A 30 0.70 -0.79 -1.60
C TYR A 30 1.09 -1.20 -3.01
N GLY A 31 1.99 -2.18 -3.15
CA GLY A 31 2.56 -2.57 -4.44
C GLY A 31 1.52 -2.94 -5.50
N GLU A 32 1.95 -3.04 -6.76
CA GLU A 32 1.07 -3.24 -7.93
C GLU A 32 0.12 -4.44 -7.79
N ASN A 33 0.61 -5.55 -7.23
CA ASN A 33 -0.20 -6.76 -6.98
C ASN A 33 -1.36 -6.48 -6.02
N SER A 34 -1.16 -5.69 -4.97
CA SER A 34 -2.20 -5.34 -3.99
C SER A 34 -3.26 -4.44 -4.59
N SER A 35 -2.84 -3.43 -5.37
CA SER A 35 -3.77 -2.56 -6.09
C SER A 35 -4.61 -3.34 -7.09
N CYS A 36 -3.99 -4.26 -7.84
CA CYS A 36 -4.75 -5.05 -8.80
C CYS A 36 -5.67 -6.08 -8.12
N ALA A 37 -5.27 -6.69 -6.99
CA ALA A 37 -6.17 -7.51 -6.17
C ALA A 37 -7.41 -6.72 -5.68
N GLY A 38 -7.21 -5.48 -5.22
CA GLY A 38 -8.32 -4.61 -4.82
C GLY A 38 -9.25 -4.24 -5.98
N ARG A 39 -8.69 -3.97 -7.17
CA ARG A 39 -9.46 -3.68 -8.38
C ARG A 39 -10.23 -4.90 -8.89
N ALA A 40 -9.66 -6.10 -8.77
CA ALA A 40 -10.35 -7.35 -9.05
C ALA A 40 -11.54 -7.57 -8.11
N LEU A 41 -11.37 -7.33 -6.80
CA LEU A 41 -12.47 -7.34 -5.83
C LEU A 41 -13.56 -6.31 -6.19
N ARG A 42 -13.18 -5.09 -6.57
CA ARG A 42 -14.13 -4.06 -7.05
C ARG A 42 -14.88 -4.51 -8.30
N ASN A 43 -14.21 -5.16 -9.25
CA ASN A 43 -14.84 -5.66 -10.47
C ASN A 43 -15.88 -6.75 -10.16
N ILE A 44 -15.56 -7.71 -9.28
CA ILE A 44 -16.51 -8.76 -8.93
C ILE A 44 -17.75 -8.21 -8.20
N ILE A 45 -17.58 -7.20 -7.34
CA ILE A 45 -18.70 -6.51 -6.68
C ILE A 45 -19.62 -5.86 -7.72
N ILE A 46 -19.07 -5.22 -8.74
CA ILE A 46 -19.86 -4.57 -9.79
C ILE A 46 -20.67 -5.59 -10.60
N VAL A 47 -20.15 -6.81 -10.79
CA VAL A 47 -20.78 -7.85 -11.59
C VAL A 47 -21.76 -8.69 -10.77
N GLN A 48 -21.32 -9.21 -9.63
CA GLN A 48 -22.07 -10.18 -8.83
C GLN A 48 -22.91 -9.54 -7.71
N ALA A 49 -22.58 -8.32 -7.28
CA ALA A 49 -23.27 -7.59 -6.20
C ALA A 49 -23.88 -6.27 -6.72
N ALA A 50 -24.32 -6.26 -7.98
CA ALA A 50 -24.85 -5.06 -8.64
C ALA A 50 -26.06 -4.46 -7.89
N ASP A 51 -26.80 -5.30 -7.15
CA ASP A 51 -27.89 -4.89 -6.30
C ASP A 51 -27.44 -4.10 -5.07
N LEU A 52 -26.19 -4.17 -4.62
CA LEU A 52 -25.67 -3.32 -3.53
C LEU A 52 -25.38 -1.89 -3.99
N ILE A 53 -25.14 -1.71 -5.30
CA ILE A 53 -24.76 -0.44 -5.92
C ILE A 53 -26.01 0.30 -6.40
N LYS A 54 -26.45 1.30 -5.64
CA LYS A 54 -27.69 2.04 -5.91
C LYS A 54 -27.48 3.55 -5.91
N ASP A 55 -28.36 4.24 -6.61
CA ASP A 55 -28.51 5.68 -6.45
C ASP A 55 -29.23 5.96 -5.12
N ARG A 56 -28.63 6.79 -4.27
CA ARG A 56 -29.10 7.05 -2.90
C ARG A 56 -29.23 8.56 -2.67
N VAL A 57 -30.22 8.96 -1.87
CA VAL A 57 -30.44 10.35 -1.43
C VAL A 57 -30.34 10.38 0.09
N ASN A 58 -29.63 11.37 0.63
CA ASN A 58 -29.76 11.76 2.02
C ASN A 58 -29.89 13.29 2.14
N LEU A 59 -29.87 13.82 3.37
CA LEU A 59 -30.00 15.26 3.64
C LEU A 59 -28.90 16.12 3.01
N LYS A 60 -27.72 15.55 2.75
CA LYS A 60 -26.56 16.24 2.18
C LYS A 60 -26.56 16.23 0.65
N GLY A 61 -27.29 15.32 0.01
CA GLY A 61 -27.41 15.31 -1.45
C GLY A 61 -27.77 13.95 -2.06
N PHE A 62 -27.54 13.87 -3.37
CA PHE A 62 -27.78 12.70 -4.20
C PHE A 62 -26.46 12.07 -4.62
N TYR A 63 -26.32 10.76 -4.40
CA TYR A 63 -25.12 9.99 -4.65
C TYR A 63 -25.44 8.84 -5.61
N ARG A 64 -24.86 8.89 -6.80
CA ARG A 64 -25.03 7.83 -7.79
C ARG A 64 -24.15 6.63 -7.48
N ARG A 65 -24.61 5.43 -7.83
CA ARG A 65 -23.80 4.20 -7.78
C ARG A 65 -23.05 4.01 -6.45
N SER A 66 -23.77 4.13 -5.35
CA SER A 66 -23.24 4.04 -3.99
C SER A 66 -23.62 2.74 -3.30
N CYS A 67 -22.70 2.21 -2.51
CA CYS A 67 -22.86 1.02 -1.67
C CYS A 67 -22.82 1.41 -0.18
N VAL A 68 -23.41 0.58 0.67
CA VAL A 68 -23.43 0.77 2.12
C VAL A 68 -22.29 -0.02 2.76
N GLY A 69 -21.58 0.58 3.72
CA GLY A 69 -20.45 -0.05 4.40
C GLY A 69 -20.78 -1.43 4.99
N SER A 70 -21.88 -1.54 5.73
CA SER A 70 -22.29 -2.82 6.31
C SER A 70 -22.69 -3.88 5.27
N GLU A 71 -23.38 -3.47 4.19
CA GLU A 71 -23.75 -4.38 3.09
C GLU A 71 -22.50 -4.96 2.39
N LEU A 72 -21.43 -4.15 2.24
CA LEU A 72 -20.16 -4.62 1.69
C LEU A 72 -19.46 -5.62 2.61
N VAL A 73 -19.50 -5.41 3.92
CA VAL A 73 -18.93 -6.35 4.90
C VAL A 73 -19.67 -7.68 4.86
N ASP A 74 -21.00 -7.65 4.85
CA ASP A 74 -21.84 -8.84 4.78
C ASP A 74 -21.55 -9.64 3.50
N TRP A 75 -21.50 -8.95 2.36
CA TRP A 75 -21.20 -9.58 1.08
C TRP A 75 -19.83 -10.26 1.06
N LEU A 76 -18.80 -9.60 1.60
CA LEU A 76 -17.46 -10.16 1.64
C LEU A 76 -17.40 -11.42 2.51
N LEU A 77 -18.07 -11.42 3.66
CA LEU A 77 -18.12 -12.59 4.55
C LEU A 77 -18.89 -13.76 3.93
N GLU A 78 -19.96 -13.46 3.18
CA GLU A 78 -20.74 -14.47 2.46
C GLU A 78 -19.93 -15.14 1.33
N HIS A 79 -19.17 -14.35 0.56
CA HIS A 79 -18.47 -14.83 -0.64
C HIS A 79 -17.01 -15.24 -0.39
N CYS A 80 -16.45 -14.92 0.78
CA CYS A 80 -15.10 -15.31 1.20
C CYS A 80 -15.13 -15.94 2.62
N PRO A 81 -15.48 -17.23 2.77
CA PRO A 81 -15.61 -17.89 4.07
C PRO A 81 -14.32 -17.95 4.91
N PHE A 82 -13.16 -17.68 4.29
CA PHE A 82 -11.86 -17.58 4.97
C PHE A 82 -11.64 -16.22 5.66
N VAL A 83 -12.52 -15.24 5.47
CA VAL A 83 -12.55 -13.99 6.23
C VAL A 83 -13.28 -14.28 7.55
N GLN A 84 -12.53 -14.42 8.64
CA GLN A 84 -13.05 -15.03 9.87
C GLN A 84 -13.96 -14.12 10.70
N CYS A 85 -13.91 -12.81 10.49
CA CYS A 85 -14.69 -11.85 11.27
C CYS A 85 -14.88 -10.51 10.55
N ARG A 86 -15.83 -9.71 11.05
CA ARG A 86 -16.14 -8.38 10.50
C ARG A 86 -14.94 -7.43 10.55
N SER A 87 -14.06 -7.52 11.55
CA SER A 87 -12.87 -6.65 11.64
C SER A 87 -11.87 -6.92 10.51
N MET A 88 -11.69 -8.19 10.12
CA MET A 88 -10.86 -8.54 8.96
C MET A 88 -11.47 -8.01 7.66
N ALA A 89 -12.80 -8.12 7.50
CA ALA A 89 -13.51 -7.56 6.36
C ALA A 89 -13.36 -6.02 6.29
N ILE A 90 -13.54 -5.34 7.42
CA ILE A 90 -13.29 -3.89 7.56
C ILE A 90 -11.87 -3.55 7.11
N GLY A 91 -10.87 -4.34 7.52
CA GLY A 91 -9.48 -4.15 7.10
C GLY A 91 -9.29 -4.28 5.59
N VAL A 92 -9.94 -5.25 4.94
CA VAL A 92 -9.89 -5.38 3.47
C VAL A 92 -10.48 -4.14 2.80
N TRP A 93 -11.64 -3.68 3.26
CA TRP A 93 -12.27 -2.48 2.71
C TRP A 93 -11.47 -1.21 3.00
N GLN A 94 -10.79 -1.13 4.15
CA GLN A 94 -9.86 -0.06 4.47
C GLN A 94 -8.70 -0.01 3.48
N LEU A 95 -8.12 -1.17 3.10
CA LEU A 95 -7.08 -1.21 2.06
C LEU A 95 -7.59 -0.65 0.73
N LEU A 96 -8.83 -0.95 0.33
CA LEU A 96 -9.40 -0.41 -0.90
C LEU A 96 -9.64 1.11 -0.81
N LEU A 97 -10.01 1.64 0.36
CA LEU A 97 -10.08 3.09 0.61
C LEU A 97 -8.70 3.73 0.52
N ASP A 98 -7.70 3.18 1.22
CA ASP A 98 -6.35 3.71 1.26
C ASP A 98 -5.71 3.73 -0.13
N MET A 99 -6.00 2.72 -0.96
CA MET A 99 -5.54 2.63 -2.36
C MET A 99 -6.37 3.50 -3.33
N GLY A 100 -7.44 4.16 -2.87
CA GLY A 100 -8.31 5.00 -3.72
C GLY A 100 -9.17 4.23 -4.71
N ILE A 101 -9.32 2.91 -4.54
CA ILE A 101 -10.17 2.05 -5.38
C ILE A 101 -11.65 2.27 -5.03
N MET A 102 -11.91 2.68 -3.79
CA MET A 102 -13.19 3.21 -3.36
C MET A 102 -12.98 4.49 -2.55
N LEU A 103 -14.03 5.30 -2.44
CA LEU A 103 -14.03 6.56 -1.71
C LEU A 103 -15.23 6.63 -0.77
N SER A 104 -15.05 7.23 0.40
CA SER A 104 -16.16 7.59 1.29
C SER A 104 -16.87 8.83 0.75
N VAL A 105 -18.19 8.75 0.63
CA VAL A 105 -19.02 9.89 0.21
C VAL A 105 -18.90 11.06 1.18
N ASP A 106 -18.81 10.77 2.48
CA ASP A 106 -18.63 11.76 3.55
C ASP A 106 -17.15 12.10 3.80
N GLN A 107 -16.22 11.65 2.94
CA GLN A 107 -14.78 11.88 3.07
C GLN A 107 -14.18 11.32 4.37
N ASN A 108 -14.79 10.27 4.93
CA ASN A 108 -14.21 9.56 6.07
C ASN A 108 -12.89 8.88 5.65
N LEU A 109 -11.86 9.06 6.47
CA LEU A 109 -10.56 8.42 6.27
C LEU A 109 -10.58 6.92 6.59
N TYR A 110 -11.58 6.49 7.37
CA TYR A 110 -11.70 5.10 7.82
C TYR A 110 -12.97 4.45 7.29
N PHE A 111 -12.85 3.17 6.93
CA PHE A 111 -13.98 2.32 6.61
C PHE A 111 -14.82 2.10 7.86
N GLN A 112 -16.14 2.19 7.71
CA GLN A 112 -17.10 2.00 8.78
C GLN A 112 -18.12 0.95 8.36
N ASP A 113 -18.24 -0.06 9.21
CA ASP A 113 -19.22 -1.14 9.08
C ASP A 113 -20.59 -0.69 9.62
N THR A 114 -21.14 0.34 8.99
CA THR A 114 -22.41 0.96 9.38
C THR A 114 -23.14 1.45 8.13
N TYR A 115 -24.27 2.13 8.32
CA TYR A 115 -25.06 2.72 7.25
C TYR A 115 -24.45 4.03 6.71
N VAL A 116 -23.21 3.95 6.21
CA VAL A 116 -22.51 5.04 5.51
C VAL A 116 -22.23 4.65 4.05
N PHE A 117 -22.10 5.66 3.18
CA PHE A 117 -22.01 5.44 1.75
C PHE A 117 -20.58 5.49 1.21
N TYR A 118 -20.30 4.57 0.30
CA TYR A 118 -19.05 4.47 -0.45
C TYR A 118 -19.32 4.43 -1.96
N GLN A 119 -18.34 4.85 -2.75
CA GLN A 119 -18.37 4.80 -4.20
C GLN A 119 -17.08 4.18 -4.73
N PHE A 120 -17.21 3.18 -5.59
CA PHE A 120 -16.06 2.61 -6.30
C PHE A 120 -15.57 3.58 -7.39
N SER A 121 -14.26 3.69 -7.54
CA SER A 121 -13.66 4.42 -8.65
C SER A 121 -13.97 3.72 -9.99
N SER A 122 -13.85 4.44 -11.10
CA SER A 122 -13.98 3.87 -12.45
C SER A 122 -12.78 3.05 -12.88
N ASP A 123 -11.72 3.02 -12.08
CA ASP A 123 -10.42 2.48 -12.45
C ASP A 123 -10.44 0.95 -12.43
N GLU A 124 -10.70 0.35 -13.59
CA GLU A 124 -10.69 -1.12 -13.81
C GLU A 124 -9.26 -1.68 -13.79
N CYS A 125 -9.00 -2.89 -13.26
CA CYS A 125 -7.64 -3.44 -13.38
C CYS A 125 -7.28 -3.63 -14.86
N SER A 126 -6.53 -2.68 -15.42
CA SER A 126 -6.09 -2.65 -16.81
C SER A 126 -4.80 -3.45 -17.04
N TYR A 127 -4.42 -4.27 -16.07
CA TYR A 127 -3.19 -5.05 -16.14
C TYR A 127 -3.48 -6.31 -16.93
N LEU A 128 -2.98 -6.37 -18.17
CA LEU A 128 -3.17 -7.47 -19.11
C LEU A 128 -2.79 -8.86 -18.55
N TYR A 129 -2.07 -8.90 -17.42
CA TYR A 129 -1.64 -10.10 -16.72
C TYR A 129 -2.11 -10.12 -15.25
N CYS A 130 -3.29 -9.55 -14.95
CA CYS A 130 -3.85 -9.61 -13.62
C CYS A 130 -4.15 -11.06 -13.22
N GLU A 131 -3.41 -11.58 -12.23
CA GLU A 131 -3.62 -12.91 -11.66
C GLU A 131 -4.90 -13.03 -10.81
N PHE A 132 -5.66 -11.95 -10.65
CA PHE A 132 -6.89 -11.90 -9.84
C PHE A 132 -8.15 -11.61 -10.65
N GLU A 133 -8.03 -11.26 -11.95
CA GLU A 133 -9.18 -10.81 -12.76
C GLU A 133 -10.10 -11.98 -13.13
N ARG A 134 -9.56 -13.20 -13.16
CA ARG A 134 -10.35 -14.40 -13.45
C ARG A 134 -11.41 -14.61 -12.35
N GLU A 135 -12.60 -15.06 -12.77
CA GLU A 135 -13.80 -15.19 -11.93
C GLU A 135 -13.60 -16.08 -10.68
N GLU A 136 -12.65 -17.01 -10.72
CA GLU A 136 -12.32 -17.89 -9.59
C GLU A 136 -11.09 -17.42 -8.80
N GLU A 137 -10.38 -16.39 -9.26
CA GLU A 137 -9.09 -15.95 -8.68
C GLU A 137 -9.17 -14.67 -7.87
N TRP A 138 -10.24 -13.88 -8.00
CA TRP A 138 -10.39 -12.65 -7.21
C TRP A 138 -10.36 -12.93 -5.69
N GLN A 139 -10.81 -14.12 -5.26
CA GLN A 139 -10.72 -14.57 -3.88
C GLN A 139 -9.27 -14.77 -3.41
N ASN A 140 -8.35 -15.17 -4.30
CA ASN A 140 -6.91 -15.19 -3.99
C ASN A 140 -6.38 -13.75 -3.84
N GLY A 141 -6.95 -12.79 -4.57
CA GLY A 141 -6.74 -11.36 -4.33
C GLY A 141 -7.18 -10.96 -2.92
N VAL A 142 -8.35 -11.41 -2.46
CA VAL A 142 -8.80 -11.17 -1.08
C VAL A 142 -7.85 -11.79 -0.05
N LYS A 143 -7.34 -13.01 -0.29
CA LYS A 143 -6.33 -13.63 0.59
C LYS A 143 -5.04 -12.81 0.66
N LEU A 144 -4.58 -12.27 -0.47
CA LEU A 144 -3.44 -11.35 -0.49
C LEU A 144 -3.73 -10.09 0.33
N LEU A 145 -4.89 -9.47 0.14
CA LEU A 145 -5.29 -8.28 0.90
C LEU A 145 -5.37 -8.57 2.40
N LEU A 146 -5.89 -9.73 2.81
CA LEU A 146 -5.91 -10.16 4.21
C LEU A 146 -4.51 -10.24 4.85
N GLN A 147 -3.48 -10.63 4.10
CA GLN A 147 -2.10 -10.63 4.61
C GLN A 147 -1.58 -9.22 4.91
N LEU A 148 -2.18 -8.19 4.29
CA LEU A 148 -1.82 -6.78 4.49
C LEU A 148 -2.63 -6.13 5.61
N VAL A 149 -3.81 -6.67 5.97
CA VAL A 149 -4.66 -6.12 7.03
C VAL A 149 -3.91 -5.91 8.36
N PRO A 150 -3.09 -6.86 8.86
CA PRO A 150 -2.32 -6.65 10.09
C PRO A 150 -1.24 -5.56 9.99
N LEU A 151 -0.89 -5.12 8.78
CA LEU A 151 0.09 -4.07 8.53
C LEU A 151 -0.53 -2.68 8.48
N LEU A 152 -1.86 -2.59 8.42
CA LEU A 152 -2.55 -1.30 8.52
C LEU A 152 -2.12 -0.63 9.83
N PRO A 153 -1.68 0.65 9.78
CA PRO A 153 -1.28 1.34 10.98
C PRO A 153 -2.44 1.26 11.97
N ALA A 154 -2.16 0.82 13.20
CA ALA A 154 -3.10 0.79 14.30
C ALA A 154 -3.46 2.23 14.68
N ARG A 155 -4.26 2.89 13.83
CA ARG A 155 -4.81 4.19 14.09
C ARG A 155 -6.00 3.93 15.00
N ALA A 156 -5.90 4.44 16.22
CA ALA A 156 -6.86 4.23 17.30
C ALA A 156 -8.31 4.20 16.79
N GLY A 157 -8.92 3.01 16.77
CA GLY A 157 -10.28 2.82 16.28
C GLY A 157 -10.61 1.41 15.78
N ILE A 158 -9.63 0.62 15.31
CA ILE A 158 -9.90 -0.72 14.72
C ILE A 158 -9.78 -1.86 15.75
N CYS A 159 -9.83 -1.56 17.04
CA CYS A 159 -9.83 -2.59 18.08
C CYS A 159 -10.82 -2.23 19.19
N GLU A 160 -12.09 -2.10 18.83
CA GLU A 160 -13.12 -2.69 19.68
C GLU A 160 -13.29 -4.13 19.23
N LEU A 161 -12.50 -5.01 19.83
CA LEU A 161 -12.82 -6.43 19.95
C LEU A 161 -14.12 -6.54 20.77
N SER A 162 -15.27 -6.25 20.15
CA SER A 162 -16.57 -6.45 20.78
C SER A 162 -17.45 -7.36 19.94
N HIS A 163 -16.88 -8.42 19.36
CA HIS A 163 -17.61 -9.62 19.00
C HIS A 163 -16.76 -10.87 19.29
N GLN A 164 -16.02 -10.88 20.40
CA GLN A 164 -15.93 -12.13 21.15
C GLN A 164 -17.35 -12.34 21.66
N LYS A 165 -18.02 -13.35 21.11
CA LYS A 165 -19.21 -13.94 21.72
C LYS A 165 -18.95 -13.98 23.23
N ILE A 166 -19.80 -13.31 24.00
CA ILE A 166 -19.83 -13.40 25.46
C ILE A 166 -20.19 -14.85 25.76
N GLU A 167 -19.20 -15.73 25.69
CA GLU A 167 -19.13 -16.94 26.47
C GLU A 167 -17.97 -16.71 27.43
N ASP A 168 -18.34 -16.77 28.70
CA ASP A 168 -17.66 -16.32 29.91
C ASP A 168 -16.34 -17.07 30.16
N SER A 169 -15.35 -16.91 29.29
CA SER A 169 -14.00 -17.43 29.54
C SER A 169 -13.19 -16.33 30.21
N GLU A 170 -13.03 -16.46 31.53
CA GLU A 170 -12.10 -15.66 32.33
C GLU A 170 -10.69 -15.72 31.68
N GLU A 171 -10.31 -14.68 30.95
CA GLU A 171 -8.96 -14.55 30.41
C GLU A 171 -8.00 -14.48 31.60
N SER A 172 -7.12 -15.49 31.73
CA SER A 172 -6.20 -15.57 32.87
C SER A 172 -5.19 -14.42 32.82
N SER A 173 -4.78 -13.93 34.00
CA SER A 173 -3.74 -12.90 34.11
C SER A 173 -2.46 -13.28 33.36
N ASP A 174 -2.15 -14.58 33.27
CA ASP A 174 -0.99 -15.07 32.54
C ASP A 174 -1.11 -14.88 31.02
N GLU A 175 -2.31 -15.03 30.45
CA GLU A 175 -2.56 -14.84 29.02
C GLU A 175 -2.40 -13.36 28.62
N ILE A 176 -2.93 -12.47 29.46
CA ILE A 176 -2.76 -11.02 29.33
C ILE A 176 -1.27 -10.66 29.40
N LEU A 177 -0.55 -11.20 30.37
CA LEU A 177 0.89 -10.94 30.54
C LEU A 177 1.71 -11.44 29.35
N VAL A 178 1.40 -12.60 28.78
CA VAL A 178 2.07 -13.13 27.58
C VAL A 178 1.85 -12.22 26.39
N ARG A 179 0.61 -11.76 26.17
CA ARG A 179 0.26 -10.83 25.08
C ARG A 179 0.98 -9.50 25.22
N LEU A 180 0.95 -8.90 26.40
CA LEU A 180 1.66 -7.63 26.69
C LEU A 180 3.17 -7.79 26.54
N THR A 181 3.74 -8.90 27.00
CA THR A 181 5.18 -9.18 26.89
C THR A 181 5.59 -9.32 25.42
N SER A 182 4.81 -10.04 24.60
CA SER A 182 5.07 -10.18 23.17
C SER A 182 5.02 -8.83 22.45
N ALA A 183 4.07 -7.96 22.81
CA ALA A 183 3.99 -6.61 22.25
C ALA A 183 5.23 -5.78 22.61
N VAL A 184 5.62 -5.77 23.89
CA VAL A 184 6.81 -5.03 24.36
C VAL A 184 8.08 -5.55 23.69
N GLN A 185 8.24 -6.86 23.53
CA GLN A 185 9.40 -7.45 22.84
C GLN A 185 9.49 -7.02 21.38
N ARG A 186 8.34 -6.95 20.67
CA ARG A 186 8.29 -6.52 19.27
C ARG A 186 8.66 -5.05 19.13
N GLU A 187 8.14 -4.19 19.99
CA GLU A 187 8.47 -2.76 20.01
C GLU A 187 9.96 -2.53 20.32
N LEU A 188 10.51 -3.25 21.31
CA LEU A 188 11.94 -3.18 21.62
C LEU A 188 12.80 -3.64 20.45
N ALA A 189 12.44 -4.75 19.79
CA ALA A 189 13.17 -5.23 18.62
C ALA A 189 13.15 -4.22 17.47
N ALA A 190 12.01 -3.55 17.24
CA ALA A 190 11.89 -2.49 16.24
C ALA A 190 12.78 -1.28 16.58
N VAL A 191 12.79 -0.83 17.85
CA VAL A 191 13.65 0.28 18.31
C VAL A 191 15.13 -0.05 18.18
N ILE A 192 15.54 -1.28 18.53
CA ILE A 192 16.92 -1.74 18.37
C ILE A 192 17.31 -1.77 16.89
N ALA A 193 16.45 -2.31 16.02
CA ALA A 193 16.69 -2.35 14.58
C ALA A 193 16.80 -0.94 13.99
N LEU A 194 15.95 -0.01 14.41
CA LEU A 194 16.01 1.40 14.01
C LEU A 194 17.30 2.06 14.47
N LYS A 195 17.73 1.82 15.71
CA LYS A 195 18.98 2.37 16.25
C LYS A 195 20.20 1.81 15.53
N ALA A 196 20.22 0.52 15.22
CA ALA A 196 21.30 -0.13 14.46
C ALA A 196 21.41 0.43 13.03
N ARG A 197 20.28 0.66 12.36
CA ARG A 197 20.24 1.32 11.04
C ARG A 197 20.77 2.75 11.10
N LYS A 198 20.38 3.52 12.12
CA LYS A 198 20.85 4.90 12.31
C LYS A 198 22.37 4.95 12.56
N SER A 199 22.91 4.06 13.40
CA SER A 199 24.36 4.01 13.64
C SER A 199 25.18 3.56 12.41
N ALA A 200 24.61 2.71 11.54
CA ALA A 200 25.28 2.32 10.31
C ALA A 200 25.39 3.49 9.32
N ILE A 201 24.35 4.33 9.24
CA ILE A 201 24.34 5.53 8.40
C ILE A 201 25.34 6.58 8.93
N GLU A 202 25.41 6.78 10.25
CA GLU A 202 26.37 7.70 10.87
C GLU A 202 27.83 7.25 10.66
N GLN A 203 28.12 5.93 10.58
CA GLN A 203 29.45 5.41 10.28
C GLN A 203 29.86 5.52 8.80
N GLU A 204 28.89 5.46 7.87
CA GLU A 204 29.15 5.67 6.44
C GLU A 204 29.44 7.15 6.12
N GLU A 205 28.80 8.09 6.83
CA GLU A 205 29.07 9.53 6.70
C GLU A 205 30.46 9.92 7.23
N GLU A 206 30.96 9.27 8.30
CA GLU A 206 32.30 9.54 8.85
C GLU A 206 33.45 8.94 8.00
N ASN A 207 33.16 7.90 7.21
CA ASN A 207 34.16 7.22 6.37
C ASN A 207 34.23 7.77 4.91
N GLY A 208 33.26 8.58 4.50
CA GLY A 208 33.19 9.19 3.17
C GLY A 208 34.13 10.39 2.94
N ASP A 209 34.72 10.96 4.00
CA ASP A 209 35.45 12.24 3.93
C ASP A 209 36.99 12.11 3.86
N LYS A 210 37.52 10.92 3.53
CA LYS A 210 38.98 10.68 3.43
C LYS A 210 39.52 10.24 2.08
N HIS A 211 38.72 10.26 1.01
CA HIS A 211 39.20 9.78 -0.30
C HIS A 211 39.13 10.81 -1.43
N VAL A 212 39.72 12.00 -1.24
CA VAL A 212 40.11 12.86 -2.37
C VAL A 212 41.50 13.48 -2.11
N ILE A 213 42.31 13.47 -3.18
CA ILE A 213 43.67 14.01 -3.34
C ILE A 213 44.81 13.00 -3.06
N ARG A 214 45.25 12.29 -4.12
CA ARG A 214 46.55 12.56 -4.76
C ARG A 214 46.81 11.57 -5.90
N THR A 215 46.67 12.06 -7.13
CA THR A 215 47.27 11.43 -8.32
C THR A 215 48.29 12.39 -8.93
N GLU A 216 49.43 11.81 -9.30
CA GLU A 216 50.40 12.22 -10.34
C GLU A 216 51.64 13.07 -9.98
N ALA A 217 52.81 12.43 -10.19
CA ALA A 217 54.05 12.86 -10.86
C ALA A 217 55.18 11.94 -10.33
N GLY A 218 55.95 11.14 -11.07
CA GLY A 218 56.41 11.16 -12.46
C GLY A 218 57.96 11.08 -12.43
N GLY A 219 58.60 10.11 -13.10
CA GLY A 219 60.04 10.18 -13.42
C GLY A 219 60.91 8.92 -13.24
N VAL A 220 61.15 8.21 -14.35
CA VAL A 220 62.19 7.19 -14.69
C VAL A 220 63.53 7.91 -15.05
N PRO A 221 64.76 7.33 -15.31
CA PRO A 221 65.25 5.93 -15.41
C PRO A 221 66.58 5.55 -14.68
N ASP A 222 66.73 4.23 -14.47
CA ASP A 222 67.79 3.28 -14.91
C ASP A 222 69.31 3.57 -14.85
N SER A 223 70.10 2.65 -14.25
CA SER A 223 71.22 1.93 -14.90
C SER A 223 72.13 1.14 -13.93
N GLN A 224 72.53 -0.05 -14.41
CA GLN A 224 73.80 -0.78 -14.21
C GLN A 224 74.01 -1.80 -13.06
N ALA A 225 73.90 -3.08 -13.47
CA ALA A 225 74.96 -4.09 -13.58
C ALA A 225 75.72 -4.63 -12.34
N GLY A 226 75.86 -5.97 -12.32
CA GLY A 226 76.93 -6.72 -11.61
C GLY A 226 76.41 -7.93 -10.83
N VAL A 227 76.41 -9.17 -11.37
CA VAL A 227 77.47 -10.21 -11.21
C VAL A 227 77.44 -10.83 -9.79
N MET A 228 77.38 -12.14 -9.50
CA MET A 228 77.72 -13.39 -10.20
C MET A 228 77.16 -14.62 -9.45
N CYS A 229 77.02 -15.72 -10.19
CA CYS A 229 76.97 -17.16 -9.88
C CYS A 229 77.00 -17.70 -8.44
N LYS A 230 76.14 -18.69 -8.19
CA LYS A 230 76.55 -20.11 -8.09
C LYS A 230 75.47 -21.03 -8.62
#